data_AF-A0A062HF11-F1
#
_entry.id   AF-A0A062HF11-F1
#
_cell.length_a   1.000
_cell.length_b   1.000
_cell.length_c   1.000
_cell.angle_alpha   90.00
_cell.angle_beta   90.00
_cell.angle_gamma   90.00
#
_symmetry.space_group_name_H-M   'P 1'
#
loop_
_entity.id
_entity.type
_entity.pdbx_description
1 polymer ?
#
loop_
_entity_poly.entity_id
_entity_poly.type
_entity_poly.pdbx_seq_one_letter_code
_entity_poly.pdbx_strand_id
1 'polypeptide(L)'
;EENALKSLDIFCDQWNHQYPKIGESWRANWENIRTIFSYPAEIRHAIYTTNAIESLNSVIRHSTKKRKIFSSDDSVKKVIYLATSNAAKKWTMPIQNWRLAMNWFTIQFDDRLKDHL
;
A
#
# COMPACT_ATOMS: atom_id res chain seq x y z
N GLU A 1 -15.32 8.41 9.49
CA GLU A 1 -15.39 7.02 9.98
C GLU A 1 -16.81 6.46 9.91
N GLU A 2 -17.79 7.10 10.53
CA GLU A 2 -19.20 6.65 10.54
C GLU A 2 -19.77 6.36 9.14
N ASN A 3 -19.55 7.24 8.17
CA ASN A 3 -19.98 7.00 6.79
C ASN A 3 -19.34 5.75 6.17
N ALA A 4 -18.09 5.45 6.53
CA ALA A 4 -17.39 4.27 6.00
C ALA A 4 -17.93 2.97 6.61
N LEU A 5 -18.32 2.97 7.90
CA LEU A 5 -19.02 1.84 8.51
C LEU A 5 -20.38 1.60 7.83
N LYS A 6 -21.16 2.66 7.59
CA LYS A 6 -22.43 2.54 6.86
C LYS A 6 -22.23 1.97 5.46
N SER A 7 -21.19 2.42 4.75
CA SER A 7 -20.84 1.84 3.44
C SER A 7 -20.42 0.38 3.53
N LEU A 8 -19.72 -0.03 4.61
CA LEU A 8 -19.36 -1.42 4.85
C LEU A 8 -20.60 -2.29 5.15
N ASP A 9 -21.58 -1.76 5.87
CA ASP A 9 -22.87 -2.43 6.10
C ASP A 9 -23.60 -2.68 4.78
N ILE A 10 -23.74 -1.65 3.94
CA ILE A 10 -24.35 -1.77 2.61
C ILE A 10 -23.62 -2.81 1.73
N PHE A 11 -22.29 -2.79 1.75
CA PHE A 11 -21.48 -3.79 1.04
C PHE A 11 -21.75 -5.21 1.54
N CYS A 12 -21.81 -5.38 2.86
CA CYS A 12 -22.10 -6.67 3.50
C CYS A 12 -23.50 -7.18 3.12
N ASP A 13 -24.52 -6.31 3.15
CA ASP A 13 -25.89 -6.66 2.77
C ASP A 13 -25.98 -7.15 1.33
N GLN A 14 -25.20 -6.56 0.43
CA GLN A 14 -25.18 -6.94 -0.98
C GLN A 14 -24.39 -8.23 -1.27
N TRP A 15 -23.28 -8.49 -0.55
CA TRP A 15 -22.30 -9.50 -0.96
C TRP A 15 -22.10 -10.65 0.01
N ASN A 16 -22.59 -10.58 1.24
CA ASN A 16 -22.33 -11.63 2.25
C ASN A 16 -22.98 -12.97 1.90
N HIS A 17 -24.03 -13.02 1.08
CA HIS A 17 -24.62 -14.28 0.63
C HIS A 17 -23.66 -15.10 -0.24
N GLN A 18 -22.79 -14.44 -1.01
CA GLN A 18 -21.76 -15.09 -1.85
C GLN A 18 -20.40 -15.15 -1.17
N TYR A 19 -20.01 -14.08 -0.46
CA TYR A 19 -18.67 -13.90 0.08
C TYR A 19 -18.67 -13.48 1.56
N PRO A 20 -19.23 -14.30 2.47
CA PRO A 20 -19.42 -13.92 3.88
C PRO A 20 -18.10 -13.58 4.60
N LYS A 21 -17.01 -14.24 4.21
CA LYS A 21 -15.68 -14.05 4.80
C LYS A 21 -15.06 -12.68 4.52
N ILE A 22 -15.48 -12.00 3.45
CA ILE A 22 -14.97 -10.66 3.14
C ILE A 22 -15.44 -9.68 4.22
N GLY A 23 -16.75 -9.61 4.47
CA GLY A 23 -17.33 -8.72 5.48
C GLY A 23 -16.79 -9.00 6.88
N GLU A 24 -16.68 -10.28 7.28
CA GLU A 24 -16.07 -10.69 8.56
C GLU A 24 -14.63 -10.17 8.71
N SER A 25 -13.80 -10.32 7.67
CA SER A 25 -12.40 -9.87 7.69
C SER A 25 -12.28 -8.35 7.81
N TRP A 26 -13.09 -7.59 7.09
CA TRP A 26 -13.10 -6.12 7.19
C TRP A 26 -13.47 -5.64 8.58
N ARG A 27 -14.48 -6.25 9.21
CA ARG A 27 -14.90 -5.89 10.57
C ARG A 27 -13.87 -6.29 11.61
N ALA A 28 -13.30 -7.48 11.50
CA ALA A 28 -12.26 -7.95 12.41
C ALA A 28 -10.99 -7.06 12.38
N ASN A 29 -10.67 -6.49 11.23
CA ASN A 29 -9.50 -5.62 11.05
C ASN A 29 -9.84 -4.13 11.09
N TRP A 30 -11.07 -3.75 11.45
CA TRP A 30 -11.55 -2.37 11.34
C TRP A 30 -10.66 -1.38 12.09
N GLU A 31 -10.20 -1.73 13.30
CA GLU A 31 -9.33 -0.89 14.12
C GLU A 31 -8.02 -0.51 13.41
N ASN A 32 -7.47 -1.41 12.59
CA ASN A 32 -6.27 -1.13 11.82
C ASN A 32 -6.60 -0.27 10.59
N ILE A 33 -7.70 -0.59 9.91
CA ILE A 33 -8.07 0.03 8.64
C ILE A 33 -8.53 1.48 8.84
N ARG A 34 -9.28 1.76 9.91
CA ARG A 34 -9.87 3.08 10.17
C ARG A 34 -8.83 4.19 10.33
N THR A 35 -7.59 3.84 10.66
CA THR A 35 -6.46 4.77 10.76
C THR A 35 -6.22 5.56 9.48
N ILE A 36 -6.61 5.02 8.32
CA ILE A 36 -6.52 5.74 7.04
C ILE A 36 -7.34 7.04 7.05
N PHE A 37 -8.46 7.09 7.81
CA PHE A 37 -9.32 8.26 7.89
C PHE A 37 -8.72 9.39 8.74
N SER A 38 -7.67 9.13 9.51
CA SER A 38 -6.90 10.16 10.22
C SER A 38 -6.06 11.02 9.26
N TYR A 39 -5.85 10.56 8.03
CA TYR A 39 -5.08 11.27 7.02
C TYR A 39 -5.99 12.08 6.07
N PRO A 40 -5.52 13.25 5.59
CA PRO A 40 -6.24 14.07 4.61
C PRO A 40 -6.31 13.36 3.25
N ALA A 41 -7.20 13.81 2.38
CA ALA A 41 -7.50 13.13 1.10
C ALA A 41 -6.27 12.97 0.20
N GLU A 42 -5.38 13.97 0.20
CA GLU A 42 -4.14 14.03 -0.56
C GLU A 42 -3.18 12.90 -0.17
N ILE A 43 -3.14 12.54 1.12
CA ILE A 43 -2.30 11.46 1.63
C ILE A 43 -3.00 10.11 1.47
N ARG A 44 -4.31 10.05 1.70
CA ARG A 44 -5.08 8.81 1.54
C ARG A 44 -4.93 8.23 0.14
N HIS A 45 -4.92 9.07 -0.89
CA HIS A 45 -4.69 8.63 -2.27
C HIS A 45 -3.35 7.88 -2.42
N ALA A 46 -2.26 8.40 -1.86
CA ALA A 46 -0.98 7.72 -1.88
C ALA A 46 -1.01 6.37 -1.14
N ILE A 47 -1.80 6.26 -0.06
CA ILE A 47 -1.92 5.03 0.74
C ILE A 47 -2.73 3.94 0.00
N TYR A 48 -3.93 4.26 -0.51
CA TYR A 48 -4.81 3.24 -1.09
C TYR A 48 -4.47 2.87 -2.54
N THR A 49 -3.62 3.66 -3.21
CA THR A 49 -3.17 3.29 -4.56
C THR A 49 -2.29 2.05 -4.51
N THR A 50 -2.80 0.95 -5.02
CA THR A 50 -2.07 -0.32 -5.05
C THR A 50 -0.98 -0.36 -6.13
N ASN A 51 -0.99 0.59 -7.07
CA ASN A 51 -0.07 0.63 -8.22
C ASN A 51 1.40 0.53 -7.84
N ALA A 52 1.85 1.18 -6.75
CA ALA A 52 3.25 1.11 -6.32
C ALA A 52 3.63 -0.32 -5.90
N ILE A 53 2.80 -0.96 -5.07
CA ILE A 53 3.04 -2.32 -4.57
C ILE A 53 2.83 -3.35 -5.67
N GLU A 54 1.76 -3.24 -6.45
CA GLU A 54 1.42 -4.18 -7.52
C GLU A 54 2.39 -4.10 -8.69
N SER A 55 2.89 -2.92 -9.06
CA SER A 55 3.92 -2.79 -10.10
C SER A 55 5.21 -3.49 -9.68
N LEU A 56 5.63 -3.35 -8.42
CA LEU A 56 6.79 -4.06 -7.87
C LEU A 56 6.56 -5.58 -7.83
N ASN A 57 5.41 -6.01 -7.32
CA ASN A 57 5.02 -7.42 -7.31
C ASN A 57 5.02 -8.04 -8.71
N SER A 58 4.54 -7.30 -9.71
CA SER A 58 4.57 -7.72 -11.12
C SER A 58 6.00 -7.92 -11.63
N VAL A 59 6.90 -6.98 -11.34
CA VAL A 59 8.34 -7.10 -11.66
C VAL A 59 8.95 -8.33 -11.00
N ILE A 60 8.69 -8.53 -9.71
CA ILE A 60 9.22 -9.68 -8.97
C ILE A 60 8.70 -10.98 -9.57
N ARG A 61 7.38 -11.12 -9.76
CA ARG A 61 6.76 -12.30 -10.39
C ARG A 61 7.33 -12.56 -11.79
N HIS A 62 7.53 -11.52 -12.59
CA HIS A 62 8.11 -11.66 -13.93
C HIS A 62 9.56 -12.19 -13.87
N SER A 63 10.37 -11.65 -12.95
CA SER A 63 11.78 -12.04 -12.79
C SER A 63 11.96 -13.48 -12.29
N THR A 64 11.01 -13.99 -11.49
CA THR A 64 11.06 -15.33 -10.92
C THR A 64 10.31 -16.37 -11.77
N LYS A 65 9.38 -15.97 -12.65
CA LYS A 65 8.54 -16.88 -13.46
C LYS A 65 9.34 -17.95 -14.24
N LYS A 66 10.51 -17.58 -14.77
CA LYS A 66 11.37 -18.50 -15.55
C LYS A 66 12.25 -19.41 -14.68
N ARG A 67 12.41 -19.11 -13.38
CA ARG A 67 13.26 -19.85 -12.43
C ARG A 67 12.39 -20.40 -11.31
N LYS A 68 11.87 -21.61 -11.49
CA LYS A 68 10.99 -22.27 -10.50
C LYS A 68 11.75 -22.84 -9.30
N ILE A 69 13.04 -23.13 -9.46
CA ILE A 69 13.91 -23.66 -8.41
C ILE A 69 15.14 -22.77 -8.35
N PHE A 70 15.57 -22.47 -7.13
CA PHE A 70 16.76 -21.70 -6.83
C PHE A 70 17.71 -22.58 -6.04
N SER A 71 19.03 -22.43 -6.27
CA SER A 71 20.05 -23.27 -5.64
C SER A 71 20.34 -22.90 -4.18
N SER A 72 20.00 -21.67 -3.79
CA SER A 72 20.10 -21.16 -2.42
C SER A 72 19.24 -19.92 -2.23
N ASP A 73 18.96 -19.55 -0.98
CA ASP A 73 18.25 -18.30 -0.64
C ASP A 73 18.96 -17.07 -1.20
N ASP A 74 20.30 -17.05 -1.17
CA ASP A 74 21.09 -15.94 -1.70
C ASP A 74 20.93 -15.79 -3.21
N SER A 75 20.74 -16.90 -3.93
CA SER A 75 20.46 -16.84 -5.37
C SER A 75 19.10 -16.19 -5.66
N VAL A 76 18.08 -16.43 -4.84
CA VAL A 76 16.78 -15.74 -4.90
C VAL A 76 16.95 -14.25 -4.59
N LYS A 77 17.64 -13.93 -3.49
CA LYS A 77 17.84 -12.54 -3.04
C LYS A 77 18.54 -11.72 -4.11
N LYS A 78 19.56 -12.30 -4.76
CA LYS A 78 20.28 -11.63 -5.86
C LYS A 78 19.37 -11.34 -7.05
N VAL A 79 18.49 -12.27 -7.44
CA VAL A 79 17.53 -12.05 -8.53
C VAL A 79 16.53 -10.95 -8.18
N ILE A 80 15.95 -10.99 -6.98
CA ILE A 80 15.02 -9.95 -6.51
C ILE A 80 15.72 -8.61 -6.43
N TYR A 81 16.93 -8.54 -5.88
CA TYR A 81 17.74 -7.32 -5.80
C TYR A 81 17.99 -6.71 -7.19
N LEU A 82 18.41 -7.52 -8.17
CA LEU A 82 18.65 -7.02 -9.53
C LEU A 82 17.36 -6.56 -10.21
N ALA A 83 16.25 -7.28 -10.02
CA ALA A 83 14.96 -6.92 -10.59
C ALA A 83 14.43 -5.59 -10.01
N THR A 84 14.46 -5.47 -8.68
CA THR A 84 14.03 -4.25 -7.96
C THR A 84 14.93 -3.06 -8.28
N SER A 85 16.25 -3.24 -8.30
CA SER A 85 17.22 -2.19 -8.68
C SER A 85 17.00 -1.68 -10.10
N ASN A 86 16.70 -2.58 -11.05
CA ASN A 86 16.41 -2.17 -12.43
C ASN A 86 15.04 -1.49 -12.57
N ALA A 87 14.03 -1.90 -11.79
CA ALA A 87 12.74 -1.22 -11.77
C ALA A 87 12.84 0.19 -11.17
N ALA A 88 13.60 0.33 -10.07
CA ALA A 88 13.81 1.62 -9.39
C ALA A 88 14.39 2.70 -10.30
N LYS A 89 15.23 2.33 -11.28
CA LYS A 89 15.75 3.27 -12.30
C LYS A 89 14.65 3.99 -13.10
N LYS A 90 13.44 3.43 -13.17
CA LYS A 90 12.29 4.00 -13.88
C LYS A 90 11.38 4.83 -12.95
N TRP A 91 11.62 4.82 -11.64
CA TRP A 91 10.84 5.58 -10.66
C TRP A 91 11.34 7.01 -10.55
N THR A 92 11.20 7.76 -11.64
CA THR A 92 11.68 9.15 -11.73
C THR A 92 10.59 10.17 -11.43
N MET A 93 9.31 9.77 -11.49
CA MET A 93 8.20 10.68 -11.26
C MET A 93 7.92 10.84 -9.76
N PRO A 94 7.82 12.08 -9.24
CA PRO A 94 7.48 12.33 -7.85
C PRO A 94 6.01 11.98 -7.57
N ILE A 95 5.71 11.72 -6.29
CA ILE A 95 4.33 11.51 -5.84
C ILE A 95 3.53 12.81 -6.06
N GLN A 96 2.35 12.68 -6.67
CA GLN A 96 1.46 13.82 -6.89
C GLN A 96 1.06 14.45 -5.54
N ASN A 97 0.99 15.79 -5.51
CA ASN A 97 0.61 16.57 -4.32
C ASN A 97 1.51 16.35 -3.09
N TRP A 98 2.74 15.84 -3.27
CA TRP A 98 3.66 15.55 -2.16
C TRP A 98 3.97 16.77 -1.28
N ARG A 99 4.00 17.99 -1.85
CA ARG A 99 4.24 19.22 -1.07
C ARG A 99 3.12 19.50 -0.05
N LEU A 100 1.87 19.26 -0.43
CA LEU A 100 0.73 19.42 0.47
C LEU A 100 0.75 18.36 1.58
N ALA A 101 1.07 17.12 1.22
CA ALA A 101 1.27 16.05 2.19
C ALA A 101 2.39 16.39 3.19
N MET A 102 3.52 16.90 2.71
CA MET A 102 4.65 17.30 3.55
C MET A 102 4.26 18.39 4.56
N ASN A 103 3.57 19.45 4.11
CA ASN A 103 3.10 20.50 5.01
C ASN A 103 2.21 19.95 6.13
N TRP A 104 1.30 19.03 5.80
CA TRP A 104 0.46 18.39 6.80
C TRP A 104 1.29 17.55 7.78
N PHE A 105 2.27 16.78 7.29
CA PHE A 105 3.17 16.01 8.15
C PHE A 105 4.00 16.91 9.06
N THR A 106 4.53 18.03 8.57
CA THR A 106 5.27 19.00 9.39
C THR A 106 4.41 19.55 10.52
N ILE A 107 3.14 19.86 10.27
CA ILE A 107 2.23 20.37 11.30
C ILE A 107 1.90 19.28 12.34
N GLN A 108 1.64 18.05 11.90
CA GLN A 108 1.20 16.96 12.78
C GLN A 108 2.33 16.25 13.53
N PHE A 109 3.54 16.24 12.97
CA PHE A 109 4.68 15.47 13.44
C PHE A 109 5.98 16.30 13.42
N ASP A 110 5.89 17.58 13.79
CA ASP A 110 7.00 18.54 13.78
C ASP A 110 8.27 18.02 14.47
N ASP A 111 8.09 17.40 15.65
CA ASP A 111 9.15 16.80 16.46
C ASP A 111 9.89 15.65 15.76
N ARG A 112 9.22 14.93 14.85
CA ARG A 112 9.79 13.78 14.13
C ARG A 112 10.45 14.14 12.81
N LEU A 113 10.17 15.32 12.27
CA LEU A 113 10.63 15.74 10.94
C LEU A 113 11.81 16.71 10.99
N LYS A 114 12.10 17.34 12.13
CA LYS A 114 13.24 18.24 12.30
C LYS A 114 14.59 17.61 11.94
N ASP A 115 14.75 16.30 12.12
CA ASP A 115 15.99 15.59 11.81
C ASP A 115 16.11 15.15 10.33
N HIS A 116 15.05 15.36 9.54
CA HIS A 116 14.91 14.84 8.17
C HIS A 116 14.51 15.90 7.13
N LEU A 117 14.31 17.15 7.55
CA LEU A 117 14.12 18.34 6.71
C LEU A 117 15.45 19.03 6.43
#